data_AF-C1IUE1-F1
#
_entry.id   AF-C1IUE1-F1
#
_cell.length_a   1.000
_cell.length_b   1.000
_cell.length_c   1.000
_cell.angle_alpha   90.00
_cell.angle_beta   90.00
_cell.angle_gamma   90.00
#
_symmetry.space_group_name_H-M   'P 1'
#
loop_
_entity.id
_entity.type
_entity.pdbx_description
1 polymer ?
#
loop_
_entity_poly.entity_id
_entity_poly.type
_entity_poly.pdbx_seq_one_letter_code
_entity_poly.pdbx_strand_id
1 'polypeptide(L)'
;MSTQKQLSRTTGTERMFKEELALSLICWVFTSPFTNWTDKVFSGIEVPSEGPSSLRGETEKFFRFVVNEEGYDAGRAAIGLDLCCFSLPLCLFPDAALSEEEVMSKLTGEVIHGILLSLPEFIDMPEVLAYQVRDEILAFNTRCGDGIFHGWNTASELWKFEIFPRTTIMMQHTSAIH
;
A
#
# COMPACT_ATOMS: atom_id res chain seq x y z
N MET A 1 21.84 -28.09 -34.97
CA MET A 1 20.73 -27.72 -34.06
C MET A 1 21.24 -26.72 -33.04
N SER A 2 20.33 -25.87 -32.56
CA SER A 2 20.48 -24.82 -31.53
C SER A 2 20.90 -23.43 -32.02
N THR A 3 19.94 -22.79 -32.70
CA THR A 3 19.70 -21.35 -32.63
C THR A 3 19.50 -20.94 -31.17
N GLN A 4 20.48 -20.25 -30.60
CA GLN A 4 20.26 -19.41 -29.43
C GLN A 4 19.27 -18.31 -29.84
N LYS A 5 17.98 -18.51 -29.53
CA LYS A 5 17.01 -17.41 -29.47
C LYS A 5 17.39 -16.57 -28.26
N GLN A 6 18.23 -15.58 -28.51
CA GLN A 6 18.35 -14.39 -27.68
C GLN A 6 16.95 -13.77 -27.64
N LEU A 7 16.19 -14.04 -26.57
CA LEU A 7 14.97 -13.31 -26.28
C LEU A 7 15.40 -11.86 -26.04
N SER A 8 15.30 -11.05 -27.09
CA SER A 8 15.17 -9.60 -26.94
C SER A 8 13.92 -9.36 -26.10
N ARG A 9 14.08 -9.15 -24.79
CA ARG A 9 13.04 -8.57 -23.93
C ARG A 9 12.73 -7.19 -24.52
N THR A 10 11.68 -7.11 -25.32
CA THR A 10 10.96 -5.86 -25.52
C THR A 10 10.45 -5.48 -24.14
N THR A 11 11.10 -4.52 -23.49
CA THR A 11 10.58 -3.92 -22.25
C THR A 11 9.41 -3.04 -22.65
N GLY A 12 8.24 -3.66 -22.85
CA GLY A 12 7.01 -2.92 -23.05
C GLY A 12 6.66 -2.14 -21.79
N THR A 13 6.00 -1.01 -22.00
CA THR A 13 5.34 -0.26 -20.93
C THR A 13 3.86 -0.55 -21.00
N GLU A 14 3.26 -0.82 -19.85
CA GLU A 14 1.84 -1.07 -19.69
C GLU A 14 1.20 -0.01 -18.80
N ARG A 15 -0.01 0.41 -19.17
CA ARG A 15 -0.81 1.35 -18.38
C ARG A 15 -1.63 0.60 -17.34
N MET A 16 -1.38 0.89 -16.07
CA MET A 16 -2.16 0.37 -14.94
C MET A 16 -3.09 1.47 -14.42
N PHE A 17 -4.36 1.14 -14.21
CA PHE A 17 -5.37 2.08 -13.70
C PHE A 17 -5.44 2.03 -12.18
N LYS A 18 -5.91 3.14 -11.60
CA LYS A 18 -6.02 3.33 -10.14
C LYS A 18 -6.74 2.22 -9.42
N GLU A 19 -7.82 1.68 -9.97
CA GLU A 19 -8.60 0.61 -9.35
C GLU A 19 -7.80 -0.68 -9.21
N GLU A 20 -7.04 -1.06 -10.24
CA GLU A 20 -6.20 -2.25 -10.24
C GLU A 20 -4.99 -2.06 -9.31
N LEU A 21 -4.37 -0.87 -9.33
CA LEU A 21 -3.29 -0.49 -8.43
C LEU A 21 -3.73 -0.49 -6.97
N ALA A 22 -4.90 0.10 -6.68
CA ALA A 22 -5.47 0.15 -5.33
C ALA A 22 -5.82 -1.25 -4.83
N LEU A 23 -6.50 -2.05 -5.64
CA LEU A 23 -6.86 -3.42 -5.27
C LEU A 23 -5.62 -4.24 -4.93
N SER A 24 -4.61 -4.21 -5.82
CA SER A 24 -3.38 -4.97 -5.64
C SER A 24 -2.59 -4.52 -4.40
N LEU A 25 -2.37 -3.21 -4.22
CA LEU A 25 -1.64 -2.69 -3.07
C LEU A 25 -2.39 -2.99 -1.75
N ILE A 26 -3.71 -2.89 -1.74
CA ILE A 26 -4.51 -3.19 -0.55
C ILE A 26 -4.54 -4.70 -0.27
N CYS A 27 -4.57 -5.55 -1.30
CA CYS A 27 -4.34 -6.99 -1.15
C CYS A 27 -3.01 -7.24 -0.42
N TRP A 28 -1.92 -6.58 -0.85
CA TRP A 28 -0.62 -6.68 -0.19
C TRP A 28 -0.64 -6.19 1.26
N VAL A 29 -1.29 -5.06 1.56
CA VAL A 29 -1.41 -4.55 2.95
C VAL A 29 -2.09 -5.57 3.87
N PHE A 30 -3.06 -6.34 3.35
CA PHE A 30 -3.81 -7.34 4.10
C PHE A 30 -3.13 -8.71 4.18
N THR A 31 -2.22 -9.03 3.26
CA THR A 31 -1.49 -10.32 3.18
C THR A 31 -0.08 -10.25 3.74
N SER A 32 0.54 -9.08 3.70
CA SER A 32 1.88 -8.85 4.24
C SER A 32 1.78 -8.93 5.77
N PRO A 33 2.67 -9.69 6.43
CA PRO A 33 2.76 -9.66 7.89
C PRO A 33 2.83 -8.21 8.33
N PHE A 34 1.99 -7.81 9.27
CA PHE A 34 1.84 -6.40 9.59
C PHE A 34 3.17 -5.71 9.91
N THR A 35 4.06 -6.41 10.62
CA THR A 35 5.42 -5.99 10.94
C THR A 35 6.26 -5.66 9.69
N ASN A 36 6.04 -6.29 8.55
CA ASN A 36 6.88 -6.11 7.37
C ASN A 36 6.83 -4.68 6.82
N TRP A 37 5.65 -4.08 6.71
CA TRP A 37 5.53 -2.70 6.22
C TRP A 37 5.42 -1.70 7.36
N THR A 38 4.78 -2.05 8.48
CA THR A 38 4.70 -1.15 9.63
C THR A 38 6.04 -0.92 10.28
N ASP A 39 6.86 -1.96 10.52
CA ASP A 39 8.20 -1.73 11.08
C ASP A 39 9.01 -0.85 10.14
N LYS A 40 8.93 -0.99 8.81
CA LYS A 40 9.65 -0.09 7.89
C LYS A 40 9.15 1.35 7.92
N VAL A 41 7.86 1.57 8.15
CA VAL A 41 7.26 2.91 8.26
C VAL A 41 7.54 3.54 9.62
N PHE A 42 7.57 2.76 10.70
CA PHE A 42 7.72 3.24 12.07
C PHE A 42 9.13 3.11 12.66
N SER A 43 10.02 2.28 12.09
CA SER A 43 11.41 2.09 12.57
C SER A 43 12.33 3.27 12.29
N GLY A 44 11.90 4.24 11.48
CA GLY A 44 12.61 5.50 11.23
C GLY A 44 12.67 6.47 12.42
N ILE A 45 12.48 5.99 13.66
CA ILE A 45 12.80 6.76 14.87
C ILE A 45 14.30 6.53 15.14
N GLU A 46 15.16 7.22 14.40
CA GLU A 46 16.48 7.51 14.94
C GLU A 46 16.27 8.42 16.16
N VAL A 47 16.40 7.86 17.36
CA VAL A 47 16.64 8.68 18.56
C VAL A 47 17.98 9.36 18.33
N PRO A 48 18.07 10.69 18.19
CA PRO A 48 19.36 11.34 18.07
C PRO A 48 20.03 11.23 19.44
N SER A 49 21.00 10.32 19.53
CA SER A 49 22.01 10.39 20.59
C SER A 49 22.79 11.68 20.37
N GLU A 50 22.67 12.59 21.33
CA GLU A 50 23.46 13.82 21.49
C GLU A 50 23.10 15.02 20.59
N GLY A 51 22.28 15.93 21.13
CA GLY A 51 22.13 17.30 20.61
C GLY A 51 20.89 18.01 21.14
N PRO A 52 20.92 19.35 21.35
CA PRO A 52 19.86 20.06 22.07
C PRO A 52 18.56 20.07 21.25
N SER A 53 17.58 19.27 21.68
CA SER A 53 16.14 19.47 21.54
C SER A 53 15.69 20.20 20.26
N SER A 54 15.84 19.54 19.10
CA SER A 54 15.02 19.80 17.92
C SER A 54 14.03 18.67 17.65
N LEU A 55 13.58 17.98 18.71
CA LEU A 55 12.30 17.26 18.71
C LEU A 55 11.17 18.29 18.62
N ARG A 56 11.03 18.95 17.46
CA ARG A 56 9.71 19.39 17.02
C ARG A 56 8.95 18.10 16.78
N GLY A 57 7.98 17.81 17.66
CA GLY A 57 7.14 16.62 17.59
C GLY A 57 6.66 16.40 16.17
N GLU A 58 6.98 15.25 15.60
CA GLU A 58 6.37 14.80 14.35
C GLU A 58 4.87 14.77 14.59
N THR A 59 4.13 15.72 14.03
CA THR A 59 2.67 15.76 14.15
C THR A 59 2.01 14.79 13.17
N GLU A 60 2.78 14.19 12.28
CA GLU A 60 2.33 13.33 11.19
C GLU A 60 3.32 12.18 10.95
N LYS A 61 2.81 11.08 10.38
CA LYS A 61 3.61 9.94 9.91
C LYS A 61 3.51 9.80 8.41
N PHE A 62 4.67 9.60 7.79
CA PHE A 62 4.82 9.52 6.35
C PHE A 62 4.76 8.07 5.87
N PHE A 63 3.92 7.84 4.86
CA PHE A 63 3.73 6.57 4.18
C PHE A 63 4.19 6.72 2.74
N ARG A 64 4.93 5.73 2.26
CA ARG A 64 5.40 5.64 0.87
C ARG A 64 5.34 4.18 0.45
N PHE A 65 4.69 3.92 -0.67
CA PHE A 65 4.54 2.58 -1.22
C PHE A 65 5.16 2.54 -2.62
N VAL A 66 5.97 1.51 -2.85
CA VAL A 66 6.65 1.28 -4.12
C VAL A 66 6.40 -0.13 -4.61
N VAL A 67 6.58 -0.36 -5.91
CA VAL A 67 6.64 -1.69 -6.52
C VAL A 67 7.96 -1.88 -7.25
N ASN A 68 8.57 -3.04 -7.09
CA ASN A 68 9.79 -3.45 -7.77
C ASN A 68 9.65 -4.87 -8.31
N GLU A 69 10.73 -5.45 -8.84
CA GLU A 69 10.69 -6.79 -9.43
C GLU A 69 10.44 -7.92 -8.42
N GLU A 70 10.59 -7.66 -7.12
CA GLU A 70 10.33 -8.58 -5.99
C GLU A 70 8.93 -8.38 -5.39
N GLY A 71 8.16 -7.41 -5.87
CA GLY A 71 6.82 -7.08 -5.38
C GLY A 71 6.75 -5.71 -4.70
N TYR A 72 5.88 -5.60 -3.70
CA TYR A 72 5.64 -4.35 -2.97
C TYR A 72 6.63 -4.11 -1.82
N ASP A 73 6.97 -2.86 -1.60
CA ASP A 73 7.73 -2.41 -0.44
C ASP A 73 7.24 -1.05 0.07
N ALA A 74 7.58 -0.71 1.31
CA ALA A 74 7.13 0.51 1.97
C ALA A 74 8.21 1.22 2.78
N GLY A 75 8.03 2.53 2.95
CA GLY A 75 8.89 3.38 3.77
C GLY A 75 9.86 4.26 2.98
N ARG A 76 10.59 5.12 3.69
CA ARG A 76 11.47 6.14 3.08
C ARG A 76 12.61 5.54 2.27
N ALA A 77 13.15 4.40 2.70
CA ALA A 77 14.28 3.73 2.07
C ALA A 77 13.87 2.71 0.99
N ALA A 78 12.57 2.52 0.73
CA ALA A 78 12.09 1.52 -0.21
C ALA A 78 12.58 1.80 -1.64
N ILE A 79 13.00 0.76 -2.35
CA ILE A 79 13.54 0.88 -3.72
C ILE A 79 12.50 0.33 -4.70
N GLY A 80 12.09 1.14 -5.67
CA GLY A 80 11.11 0.74 -6.67
C GLY A 80 10.45 1.93 -7.36
N LEU A 81 9.47 1.64 -8.20
CA LEU A 81 8.59 2.64 -8.79
C LEU A 81 7.62 3.14 -7.71
N ASP A 82 7.60 4.45 -7.49
CA ASP A 82 6.66 5.10 -6.58
C ASP A 82 5.22 4.96 -7.07
N LEU A 83 4.36 4.40 -6.21
CA LEU A 83 2.92 4.30 -6.46
C LEU A 83 2.17 5.45 -5.82
N CYS A 84 2.39 5.66 -4.52
CA CYS A 84 1.81 6.77 -3.78
C CYS A 84 2.61 7.09 -2.51
N CYS A 85 2.46 8.33 -2.05
CA CYS A 85 2.97 8.79 -0.77
C CYS A 85 1.99 9.76 -0.10
N PHE A 86 1.87 9.69 1.22
CA PHE A 86 1.00 10.57 2.00
C PHE A 86 1.45 10.65 3.45
N SER A 87 0.90 11.62 4.18
CA SER A 87 1.11 11.77 5.61
C SER A 87 -0.21 11.62 6.36
N LEU A 88 -0.19 10.93 7.50
CA LEU A 88 -1.33 10.85 8.41
C LEU A 88 -0.97 11.55 9.74
N PRO A 89 -1.82 12.47 10.24
CA PRO A 89 -1.63 13.06 11.57
C PRO A 89 -1.56 12.02 12.68
N LEU A 90 -0.64 12.20 13.64
CA LEU A 90 -0.49 11.29 14.78
C LEU A 90 -1.77 11.16 15.63
N CYS A 91 -2.65 12.16 15.60
CA CYS A 91 -3.94 12.10 16.31
C CYS A 91 -4.94 11.11 15.71
N LEU A 92 -4.72 10.63 14.48
CA LEU A 92 -5.52 9.56 13.87
C LEU A 92 -5.09 8.17 14.36
N PHE A 93 -3.93 8.09 15.01
CA PHE A 93 -3.42 6.83 15.51
C PHE A 93 -4.11 6.49 16.84
N PRO A 94 -4.47 5.21 17.02
CA PRO A 94 -5.24 4.75 18.16
C PRO A 94 -4.47 4.89 19.49
N ASP A 95 -5.22 5.18 20.55
CA ASP A 95 -4.72 5.30 21.93
C ASP A 95 -4.36 3.92 22.51
N ALA A 96 -3.51 3.91 23.54
CA ALA A 96 -3.00 2.72 24.23
C ALA A 96 -4.08 1.87 24.92
N ALA A 97 -5.33 2.33 24.95
CA ALA A 97 -6.47 1.63 25.52
C ALA A 97 -7.12 0.60 24.57
N LEU A 98 -6.76 0.60 23.28
CA LEU A 98 -7.29 -0.34 22.29
C LEU A 98 -6.50 -1.66 22.29
N SER A 99 -7.19 -2.75 21.96
CA SER A 99 -6.52 -4.01 21.65
C SER A 99 -5.67 -3.88 20.39
N GLU A 100 -4.69 -4.77 20.23
CA GLU A 100 -3.86 -4.83 19.03
C GLU A 100 -4.72 -4.93 17.76
N GLU A 101 -5.72 -5.81 17.74
CA GLU A 101 -6.64 -5.97 16.60
C GLU A 101 -7.42 -4.68 16.26
N GLU A 102 -7.86 -3.91 17.26
CA GLU A 102 -8.55 -2.64 17.03
C GLU A 102 -7.60 -1.55 16.52
N VAL A 103 -6.38 -1.52 17.05
CA VAL A 103 -5.31 -0.62 16.58
C VAL A 103 -5.05 -0.85 15.10
N MET A 104 -4.91 -2.13 14.76
CA MET A 104 -4.65 -2.64 13.42
C MET A 104 -5.76 -2.30 12.43
N SER A 105 -7.01 -2.54 12.83
CA SER A 105 -8.18 -2.27 12.00
C SER A 105 -8.28 -0.78 11.69
N LYS A 106 -8.09 0.08 12.70
CA LYS A 106 -8.08 1.54 12.52
C LYS A 106 -6.94 2.00 11.61
N LEU A 107 -5.71 1.57 11.86
CA LEU A 107 -4.57 1.97 11.04
C LEU A 107 -4.75 1.54 9.58
N THR A 108 -5.17 0.30 9.36
CA THR A 108 -5.42 -0.23 8.02
C THR A 108 -6.51 0.58 7.31
N GLY A 109 -7.56 0.98 8.04
CA GLY A 109 -8.58 1.89 7.54
C GLY A 109 -8.00 3.22 7.06
N GLU A 110 -7.20 3.91 7.86
CA GLU A 110 -6.57 5.18 7.48
C GLU A 110 -5.59 5.03 6.31
N VAL A 111 -4.84 3.92 6.26
CA VAL A 111 -3.91 3.62 5.17
C VAL A 111 -4.66 3.38 3.86
N ILE A 112 -5.78 2.65 3.85
CA ILE A 112 -6.64 2.49 2.66
C ILE A 112 -7.08 3.87 2.15
N HIS A 113 -7.55 4.76 3.03
CA HIS A 113 -7.97 6.10 2.63
C HIS A 113 -6.81 6.90 2.02
N GLY A 114 -5.64 6.88 2.66
CA GLY A 114 -4.45 7.55 2.16
C GLY A 114 -4.02 7.03 0.79
N ILE A 115 -4.03 5.70 0.59
CA ILE A 115 -3.74 5.05 -0.70
C ILE A 115 -4.71 5.53 -1.78
N LEU A 116 -6.02 5.48 -1.52
CA LEU A 116 -7.04 5.86 -2.50
C LEU A 116 -6.98 7.34 -2.89
N LEU A 117 -6.64 8.22 -1.94
CA LEU A 117 -6.47 9.66 -2.20
C LEU A 117 -5.22 9.96 -3.01
N SER A 118 -4.15 9.20 -2.77
CA SER A 118 -2.80 9.56 -3.23
C SER A 118 -2.37 8.79 -4.48
N LEU A 119 -3.02 7.68 -4.80
CA LEU A 119 -2.79 6.98 -6.05
C LEU A 119 -3.23 7.85 -7.24
N PRO A 120 -2.39 7.98 -8.29
CA PRO A 120 -2.77 8.63 -9.53
C PRO A 120 -3.82 7.79 -10.27
N GLU A 121 -4.54 8.43 -11.19
CA GLU A 121 -5.58 7.76 -12.00
C GLU A 121 -5.03 6.63 -12.88
N PHE A 122 -3.78 6.78 -13.34
CA PHE A 122 -3.05 5.72 -14.02
C PHE A 122 -1.53 5.91 -13.87
N ILE A 123 -0.78 4.81 -14.03
CA ILE A 123 0.69 4.79 -14.11
C ILE A 123 1.09 3.97 -15.33
N ASP A 124 1.94 4.54 -16.20
CA ASP A 124 2.62 3.78 -17.24
C ASP A 124 3.89 3.16 -16.62
N MET A 125 3.97 1.83 -16.55
CA MET A 125 5.07 1.11 -15.90
C MET A 125 5.62 -0.02 -16.76
N PRO A 126 6.86 -0.48 -16.55
CA PRO A 126 7.38 -1.67 -17.22
C PRO A 126 6.46 -2.88 -17.04
N GLU A 127 6.29 -3.69 -18.09
CA GLU A 127 5.47 -4.91 -18.06
C GLU A 127 5.81 -5.85 -16.90
N VAL A 128 7.09 -5.91 -16.51
CA VAL A 128 7.53 -6.71 -15.35
C VAL A 128 6.89 -6.22 -14.04
N LEU A 129 6.71 -4.91 -13.86
CA LEU A 129 6.06 -4.36 -12.66
C LEU A 129 4.54 -4.51 -12.76
N ALA A 130 3.96 -4.34 -13.95
CA ALA A 130 2.53 -4.60 -14.17
C ALA A 130 2.17 -6.07 -13.87
N TYR A 131 3.07 -7.00 -14.20
CA TYR A 131 2.96 -8.40 -13.79
C TYR A 131 2.92 -8.54 -12.27
N GLN A 132 3.84 -7.89 -11.53
CA GLN A 132 3.86 -7.95 -10.05
C GLN A 132 2.56 -7.44 -9.43
N VAL A 133 1.98 -6.36 -9.96
CA VAL A 133 0.68 -5.84 -9.52
C VAL A 133 -0.40 -6.91 -9.67
N ARG A 134 -0.46 -7.63 -10.79
CA ARG A 134 -1.48 -8.66 -11.02
C ARG A 134 -1.22 -9.94 -10.24
N ASP A 135 0.05 -10.32 -10.10
CA ASP A 135 0.47 -11.50 -9.36
C ASP A 135 0.04 -11.42 -7.90
N GLU A 136 0.14 -10.23 -7.28
CA GLU A 136 -0.34 -10.03 -5.90
C GLU A 136 -1.85 -10.27 -5.75
N ILE A 137 -2.67 -9.84 -6.72
CA ILE A 137 -4.13 -10.10 -6.69
C ILE A 137 -4.40 -11.61 -6.77
N LEU A 138 -3.65 -12.32 -7.61
CA LEU A 138 -3.75 -13.77 -7.72
C LEU A 138 -3.29 -14.44 -6.42
N ALA A 139 -2.15 -14.03 -5.86
CA ALA A 139 -1.61 -14.54 -4.61
C ALA A 139 -2.60 -14.36 -3.45
N PHE A 140 -3.24 -13.19 -3.34
CA PHE A 140 -4.30 -12.95 -2.36
C PHE A 140 -5.43 -13.97 -2.48
N ASN A 141 -5.96 -14.18 -3.69
CA ASN A 141 -7.05 -15.11 -3.92
C ASN A 141 -6.66 -16.57 -3.60
N THR A 142 -5.40 -16.96 -3.79
CA THR A 142 -4.95 -18.33 -3.47
C THR A 142 -4.90 -18.63 -1.98
N ARG A 143 -4.80 -17.60 -1.12
CA ARG A 143 -4.77 -17.78 0.33
C ARG A 143 -6.16 -18.03 0.92
N CYS A 144 -7.24 -17.69 0.23
CA CYS A 144 -8.63 -17.99 0.66
C CYS A 144 -8.91 -17.66 2.15
N GLY A 145 -8.46 -16.50 2.64
CA GLY A 145 -8.63 -16.06 4.02
C GLY A 145 -7.52 -16.52 4.99
N ASP A 146 -6.70 -17.50 4.63
CA ASP A 146 -5.62 -17.99 5.48
C ASP A 146 -4.48 -16.96 5.60
N GLY A 147 -4.25 -16.47 6.82
CA GLY A 147 -3.23 -15.47 7.09
C GLY A 147 -3.53 -14.09 6.50
N ILE A 148 -4.80 -13.83 6.14
CA ILE A 148 -5.28 -12.53 5.66
C ILE A 148 -5.97 -11.80 6.82
N PHE A 149 -5.66 -10.51 7.00
CA PHE A 149 -6.34 -9.68 7.99
C PHE A 149 -7.86 -9.65 7.75
N HIS A 150 -8.67 -9.84 8.80
CA HIS A 150 -10.14 -10.06 8.71
C HIS A 150 -10.61 -11.28 7.89
N GLY A 151 -9.71 -12.15 7.41
CA GLY A 151 -10.08 -13.42 6.77
C GLY A 151 -10.80 -13.28 5.42
N TRP A 152 -10.53 -12.22 4.66
CA TRP A 152 -11.10 -12.03 3.33
C TRP A 152 -10.69 -13.13 2.34
N ASN A 153 -11.64 -13.73 1.64
CA ASN A 153 -11.38 -14.90 0.81
C ASN A 153 -10.94 -14.53 -0.61
N THR A 154 -11.44 -13.42 -1.14
CA THR A 154 -11.13 -12.98 -2.51
C THR A 154 -10.90 -11.47 -2.59
N ALA A 155 -10.07 -11.06 -3.55
CA ALA A 155 -9.84 -9.67 -3.89
C ALA A 155 -11.15 -8.96 -4.29
N SER A 156 -12.09 -9.67 -4.92
CA SER A 156 -13.41 -9.13 -5.26
C SER A 156 -14.26 -8.82 -4.03
N GLU A 157 -14.19 -9.64 -2.98
CA GLU A 157 -14.84 -9.36 -1.70
C GLU A 157 -14.19 -8.16 -1.01
N LEU A 158 -12.86 -8.13 -0.96
CA LEU A 158 -12.09 -7.01 -0.42
C LEU A 158 -12.45 -5.70 -1.13
N TRP A 159 -12.53 -5.72 -2.46
CA TRP A 159 -12.98 -4.57 -3.24
C TRP A 159 -14.37 -4.12 -2.83
N LYS A 160 -15.33 -5.05 -2.80
CA LYS A 160 -16.74 -4.74 -2.55
C LYS A 160 -16.98 -4.19 -1.14
N PHE A 161 -16.31 -4.72 -0.13
CA PHE A 161 -16.63 -4.46 1.27
C PHE A 161 -15.68 -3.47 1.94
N GLU A 162 -14.42 -3.39 1.51
CA GLU A 162 -13.46 -2.46 2.11
C GLU A 162 -13.13 -1.28 1.19
N ILE A 163 -12.86 -1.53 -0.08
CA ILE A 163 -12.33 -0.48 -0.97
C ILE A 163 -13.45 0.40 -1.53
N PHE A 164 -14.46 -0.20 -2.17
CA PHE A 164 -15.52 0.49 -2.87
C PHE A 164 -16.39 1.43 -1.99
N PRO A 165 -16.72 1.07 -0.73
CA PRO A 165 -17.44 2.01 0.14
C PRO A 165 -16.64 3.29 0.40
N ARG A 166 -15.31 3.18 0.52
CA ARG A 166 -14.41 4.30 0.79
C ARG A 166 -14.21 5.18 -0.45
N THR A 167 -14.14 4.59 -1.65
CA THR A 167 -14.10 5.37 -2.90
C THR A 167 -15.38 6.19 -3.10
N THR A 168 -16.54 5.61 -2.77
CA THR A 168 -17.84 6.29 -2.93
C THR A 168 -18.00 7.46 -1.97
N ILE A 169 -17.62 7.27 -0.70
CA ILE A 169 -17.61 8.34 0.31
C ILE A 169 -16.68 9.46 -0.13
N MET A 170 -15.50 9.14 -0.64
CA MET A 170 -14.53 10.13 -1.13
C MET A 170 -15.05 10.95 -2.31
N MET A 171 -15.76 10.34 -3.28
CA MET A 171 -16.40 11.06 -4.38
C MET A 171 -17.50 12.02 -3.92
N GLN A 172 -18.21 11.68 -2.84
CA GLN A 172 -19.23 12.56 -2.24
C GLN A 172 -18.60 13.75 -1.52
N HIS A 173 -17.48 13.55 -0.83
CA HIS A 173 -16.77 14.63 -0.14
C HIS A 173 -16.11 15.64 -1.10
N THR A 174 -15.55 15.19 -2.24
CA THR A 174 -15.05 16.12 -3.27
C THR A 174 -16.16 16.89 -3.97
N SER A 175 -17.35 16.31 -4.12
CA SER A 175 -18.52 16.98 -4.70
C SER A 175 -19.16 18.05 -3.79
N ALA A 176 -18.88 18.00 -2.48
CA ALA A 176 -19.41 18.93 -1.48
C ALA A 176 -18.51 20.16 -1.23
N ILE A 177 -17.33 20.22 -1.86
CA ILE A 177 -16.45 21.40 -1.83
C ILE A 177 -16.80 22.26 -3.05
N HIS A 178 -17.90 23.01 -2.96
CA HIS A 178 -18.29 24.07 -3.89
C HIS A 178 -18.77 25.31 -3.13
#